data_AF-A0A662Q865-F1
#
_entry.id   AF-A0A662Q865-F1
#
_cell.length_a   1.000
_cell.length_b   1.000
_cell.length_c   1.000
_cell.angle_alpha   90.00
_cell.angle_beta   90.00
_cell.angle_gamma   90.00
#
_symmetry.space_group_name_H-M   'P 1'
#
loop_
_entity.id
_entity.type
_entity.pdbx_description
1 polymer ?
#
loop_
_entity_poly.entity_id
_entity_poly.type
_entity_poly.pdbx_seq_one_letter_code
_entity_poly.pdbx_strand_id
1 'polypeptide(L)'
;YVSTLRSGGAVVPFLIRKTETIFQSRPVNMRIVGARTGLIPAAIAAAVMMLSLVLYIIYIVSRALPSESFTFPAEQFIIFSYLIMPLIASMFIYLADITQPKYPLTDKRPFKAFLAGLPAGIAFMMLFLVPFFVEPLRYIPPFSLTSDLIVRFREILGLSQGYEASIAMCLSFMVLFAPGAAAWEKYGKENISILRGLTRFLRDLTEARKTGMSPEKCIRILTDRDYGGFTKHLRIMSRQIGWGISLRRVYRDFEKRVYGWLARAGMFILIDSIDVGGGAPETLDTLATFMEDLEEMEREKRATLRPLILIPYLSAVMLVVVIVILVVFMRGLLKIARIYISIPEFVHLFLPPVVIIAIVSGLVAGKISEGTVAAGFKHAIIMSVITLLAIWISGTMSVQVITMPTPS
;
A
#
# COMPACT_ATOMS: atom_id res chain seq x y z
N TYR A 1 -14.67 3.09 38.25
CA TYR A 1 -15.25 4.44 38.22
C TYR A 1 -16.51 4.50 39.06
N VAL A 2 -17.69 4.03 38.61
CA VAL A 2 -18.93 4.10 39.41
C VAL A 2 -18.81 3.40 40.76
N SER A 3 -18.17 2.22 40.81
CA SER A 3 -17.87 1.52 42.06
C SER A 3 -16.92 2.32 42.97
N THR A 4 -15.84 2.89 42.42
CA THR A 4 -14.87 3.72 43.14
C THR A 4 -15.49 5.00 43.72
N LEU A 5 -16.42 5.60 42.97
CA LEU A 5 -17.14 6.81 43.34
C LEU A 5 -18.18 6.53 44.44
N ARG A 6 -18.86 5.37 44.37
CA ARG A 6 -19.80 4.91 45.40
C ARG A 6 -19.12 4.46 46.69
N SER A 7 -17.88 3.98 46.62
CA SER A 7 -17.12 3.51 47.80
C SER A 7 -16.34 4.63 48.50
N GLY A 8 -16.49 5.90 48.09
CA GLY A 8 -15.72 7.03 48.64
C GLY A 8 -14.22 6.98 48.29
N GLY A 9 -13.82 6.20 47.29
CA GLY A 9 -12.42 6.06 46.88
C GLY A 9 -11.93 7.27 46.10
N ALA A 10 -10.63 7.59 46.22
CA ALA A 10 -10.02 8.69 45.51
C ALA A 10 -10.08 8.48 43.98
N VAL A 11 -10.92 9.27 43.31
CA VAL A 11 -11.22 9.14 41.87
C VAL A 11 -10.02 9.51 41.01
N VAL A 12 -9.23 10.51 41.41
CA VAL A 12 -8.06 10.99 40.67
C VAL A 12 -6.95 9.91 40.60
N PRO A 13 -6.48 9.32 41.71
CA PRO A 13 -5.54 8.18 41.65
C PRO A 13 -6.06 7.00 40.84
N PHE A 14 -7.36 6.70 40.93
CA PHE A 14 -7.96 5.64 40.12
C PHE A 14 -7.89 5.95 38.62
N LEU A 15 -8.20 7.18 38.20
CA LEU A 15 -8.13 7.60 36.80
C LEU A 15 -6.68 7.58 36.28
N ILE A 16 -5.71 8.07 37.07
CA ILE A 16 -4.28 8.02 36.73
C ILE A 16 -3.84 6.57 36.51
N ARG A 17 -4.08 5.70 37.51
CA ARG A 17 -3.68 4.29 37.46
C ARG A 17 -4.38 3.52 36.34
N LYS A 18 -5.66 3.83 36.07
CA LYS A 18 -6.40 3.23 34.95
C LYS A 18 -5.85 3.69 33.61
N THR A 19 -5.45 4.95 33.50
CA THR A 19 -4.81 5.52 32.32
C THR A 19 -3.45 4.86 32.08
N GLU A 20 -2.59 4.78 33.10
CA GLU A 20 -1.32 4.03 33.05
C GLU A 20 -1.53 2.56 32.63
N THR A 21 -2.55 1.88 33.18
CA THR A 21 -2.84 0.49 32.83
C THR A 21 -3.28 0.35 31.37
N ILE A 22 -4.09 1.28 30.87
CA ILE A 22 -4.47 1.31 29.44
C ILE A 22 -3.22 1.54 28.58
N PHE A 23 -2.32 2.41 29.01
CA PHE A 23 -1.07 2.69 28.30
C PHE A 23 -0.12 1.51 28.30
N GLN A 24 0.12 0.87 29.45
CA GLN A 24 0.99 -0.32 29.53
C GLN A 24 0.41 -1.52 28.76
N SER A 25 -0.92 -1.65 28.69
CA SER A 25 -1.56 -2.72 27.92
C SER A 25 -1.72 -2.43 26.42
N ARG A 26 -1.62 -1.17 25.98
CA ARG A 26 -1.75 -0.78 24.56
C ARG A 26 -0.65 -1.36 23.67
N PRO A 27 0.65 -1.31 24.01
CA PRO A 27 1.71 -1.96 23.24
C PRO A 27 1.49 -3.47 23.11
N VAL A 28 1.07 -4.14 24.19
CA VAL A 28 0.78 -5.59 24.17
C VAL A 28 -0.38 -5.90 23.22
N ASN A 29 -1.48 -5.16 23.33
CA ASN A 29 -2.63 -5.30 22.43
C ASN A 29 -2.27 -4.95 20.97
N MET A 30 -1.43 -3.94 20.75
CA MET A 30 -0.93 -3.60 19.41
C MET A 30 -0.01 -4.68 18.84
N ARG A 31 0.82 -5.34 19.65
CA ARG A 31 1.63 -6.49 19.21
C ARG A 31 0.74 -7.67 18.82
N ILE A 32 -0.32 -7.96 19.59
CA ILE A 32 -1.28 -9.03 19.26
C ILE A 32 -2.05 -8.71 17.97
N VAL A 33 -2.52 -7.48 17.80
CA VAL A 33 -3.17 -7.02 16.56
C VAL A 33 -2.18 -7.02 15.39
N GLY A 34 -0.91 -6.66 15.62
CA GLY A 34 0.19 -6.77 14.67
C GLY A 34 0.42 -8.22 14.20
N ALA A 35 0.45 -9.18 15.13
CA ALA A 35 0.59 -10.59 14.80
C ALA A 35 -0.61 -11.11 13.98
N ARG A 36 -1.84 -10.72 14.33
CA ARG A 36 -3.05 -11.08 13.56
C ARG A 36 -3.07 -10.44 12.17
N THR A 37 -2.66 -9.18 12.06
CA THR A 37 -2.57 -8.48 10.78
C THR A 37 -1.47 -9.04 9.88
N GLY A 38 -0.45 -9.68 10.45
CA GLY A 38 0.57 -10.43 9.74
C GLY A 38 0.11 -11.73 9.08
N LEU A 39 -1.03 -12.30 9.49
CA LEU A 39 -1.62 -13.50 8.88
C LEU A 39 -2.41 -13.18 7.61
N ILE A 40 -2.89 -11.94 7.46
CA ILE A 40 -3.73 -11.51 6.33
C ILE A 40 -2.99 -11.61 4.98
N PRO A 41 -1.74 -11.13 4.82
CA PRO A 41 -0.98 -11.31 3.59
C PRO A 41 -0.83 -12.78 3.17
N ALA A 42 -0.61 -13.67 4.14
CA ALA A 42 -0.47 -15.11 3.89
C ALA A 42 -1.80 -15.74 3.46
N ALA A 43 -2.91 -15.37 4.11
CA ALA A 43 -4.24 -15.83 3.74
C ALA A 43 -4.62 -15.37 2.31
N ILE A 44 -4.29 -14.14 1.93
CA ILE A 44 -4.46 -13.64 0.56
C ILE A 44 -3.68 -14.49 -0.42
N ALA A 45 -2.38 -14.64 -0.17
CA ALA A 45 -1.47 -15.38 -1.03
C ALA A 45 -2.00 -16.80 -1.25
N ALA A 46 -2.35 -17.50 -0.17
CA ALA A 46 -2.90 -18.85 -0.24
C ALA A 46 -4.22 -18.91 -1.02
N ALA A 47 -5.19 -18.04 -0.70
CA ALA A 47 -6.50 -18.05 -1.35
C ALA A 47 -6.40 -17.75 -2.86
N VAL A 48 -5.64 -16.72 -3.22
CA VAL A 48 -5.46 -16.31 -4.62
C VAL A 48 -4.67 -17.36 -5.40
N MET A 49 -3.58 -17.90 -4.84
CA MET A 49 -2.80 -18.95 -5.50
C MET A 49 -3.60 -20.24 -5.68
N MET A 50 -4.30 -20.71 -4.65
CA MET A 50 -5.09 -21.94 -4.74
C MET A 50 -6.24 -21.79 -5.73
N LEU A 51 -7.01 -20.71 -5.61
CA LEU A 51 -8.17 -20.51 -6.47
C LEU A 51 -7.72 -20.36 -7.93
N SER A 52 -6.68 -19.56 -8.20
CA SER A 52 -6.13 -19.42 -9.56
C SER A 52 -5.61 -20.74 -10.08
N LEU A 53 -4.79 -21.48 -9.34
CA LEU A 53 -4.25 -22.76 -9.78
C LEU A 53 -5.36 -23.75 -10.12
N VAL A 54 -6.37 -23.89 -9.26
CA VAL A 54 -7.51 -24.79 -9.51
C VAL A 54 -8.27 -24.38 -10.77
N LEU A 55 -8.61 -23.09 -10.91
CA LEU A 55 -9.34 -22.59 -12.08
C LEU A 55 -8.58 -22.82 -13.39
N TYR A 56 -7.26 -22.56 -13.38
CA TYR A 56 -6.44 -22.66 -14.57
C TYR A 56 -6.23 -24.13 -14.96
N ILE A 57 -6.01 -25.03 -13.99
CA ILE A 57 -5.95 -26.48 -14.25
C ILE A 57 -7.27 -26.98 -14.84
N ILE A 58 -8.41 -26.61 -14.25
CA ILE A 58 -9.74 -27.02 -14.74
C ILE A 58 -9.92 -26.60 -16.20
N TYR A 59 -9.61 -25.34 -16.53
CA TYR A 59 -9.74 -24.83 -17.90
C TYR A 59 -8.81 -25.57 -18.88
N ILE A 60 -7.56 -25.81 -18.48
CA ILE A 60 -6.58 -26.53 -19.31
C ILE A 60 -7.01 -27.97 -19.56
N VAL A 61 -7.40 -28.69 -18.51
CA VAL A 61 -7.85 -30.09 -18.62
C VAL A 61 -9.08 -30.16 -19.50
N SER A 62 -10.03 -29.23 -19.35
CA SER A 62 -11.23 -29.17 -20.18
C SER A 62 -10.92 -28.93 -21.67
N ARG A 63 -9.89 -28.14 -21.98
CA ARG A 63 -9.43 -27.92 -23.36
C ARG A 63 -8.62 -29.08 -23.92
N ALA A 64 -7.85 -29.78 -23.09
CA ALA A 64 -7.01 -30.89 -23.50
C ALA A 64 -7.77 -32.22 -23.62
N LEU A 65 -8.83 -32.42 -22.83
CA LEU A 65 -9.68 -33.62 -22.83
C LEU A 65 -11.15 -33.20 -22.97
N PRO A 66 -11.59 -32.80 -24.18
CA PRO A 66 -12.98 -32.45 -24.40
C PRO A 66 -13.85 -33.70 -24.21
N SER A 67 -14.69 -33.69 -23.19
CA SER A 67 -15.74 -34.70 -22.96
C SER A 67 -17.08 -33.98 -22.92
N GLU A 68 -18.16 -34.64 -23.34
CA GLU A 68 -19.49 -34.00 -23.42
C GLU A 68 -19.99 -33.46 -22.06
N SER A 69 -19.48 -34.00 -20.95
CA SER A 69 -19.88 -33.61 -19.59
C SER A 69 -18.94 -32.63 -18.88
N PHE A 70 -17.71 -32.40 -19.38
CA PHE A 70 -16.70 -31.56 -18.70
C PHE A 70 -16.09 -30.51 -19.64
N THR A 71 -16.95 -29.60 -20.13
CA THR A 71 -16.51 -28.41 -20.86
C THR A 71 -16.60 -27.16 -19.97
N PHE A 72 -15.48 -26.45 -19.80
CA PHE A 72 -15.40 -25.17 -19.10
C PHE A 72 -15.24 -24.05 -20.14
N PRO A 73 -16.29 -23.26 -20.43
CA PRO A 73 -16.26 -22.24 -21.46
C PRO A 73 -15.20 -21.17 -21.22
N ALA A 74 -14.63 -20.62 -22.30
CA ALA A 74 -13.66 -19.52 -22.23
C ALA A 74 -14.26 -18.27 -21.58
N GLU A 75 -15.53 -17.98 -21.84
CA GLU A 75 -16.25 -16.85 -21.25
C GLU A 75 -16.30 -16.95 -19.72
N GLN A 76 -16.58 -18.14 -19.19
CA GLN A 76 -16.57 -18.37 -17.75
C GLN A 76 -15.16 -18.19 -17.19
N PHE A 77 -14.14 -18.76 -17.84
CA PHE A 77 -12.75 -18.54 -17.42
C PHE A 77 -12.37 -17.05 -17.38
N ILE A 78 -12.75 -16.29 -18.41
CA ILE A 78 -12.47 -14.85 -18.48
C ILE A 78 -13.14 -14.11 -17.32
N ILE A 79 -14.42 -14.36 -17.07
CA ILE A 79 -15.14 -13.73 -15.95
C ILE A 79 -14.47 -14.08 -14.60
N PHE A 80 -14.15 -15.35 -14.37
CA PHE A 80 -13.52 -15.75 -13.11
C PHE A 80 -12.13 -15.15 -12.94
N SER A 81 -11.29 -15.19 -13.98
CA SER A 81 -9.89 -14.75 -13.89
C SER A 81 -9.74 -13.23 -13.93
N TYR A 82 -10.45 -12.51 -14.81
CA TYR A 82 -10.31 -11.07 -14.99
C TYR A 82 -11.16 -10.25 -14.00
N LEU A 83 -12.25 -10.80 -13.46
CA LEU A 83 -13.15 -10.07 -12.56
C LEU A 83 -13.16 -10.67 -11.15
N ILE A 84 -13.53 -11.94 -11.00
CA ILE A 84 -13.78 -12.54 -9.67
C ILE A 84 -12.47 -12.66 -8.86
N MET A 85 -11.37 -13.11 -9.47
CA MET A 85 -10.09 -13.25 -8.77
C MET A 85 -9.53 -11.91 -8.26
N PRO A 86 -9.42 -10.86 -9.08
CA PRO A 86 -9.07 -9.52 -8.60
C PRO A 86 -10.03 -8.98 -7.54
N LEU A 87 -11.34 -9.28 -7.65
CA LEU A 87 -12.32 -8.84 -6.67
C LEU A 87 -12.09 -9.53 -5.31
N ILE A 88 -11.82 -10.84 -5.30
CA ILE A 88 -11.46 -11.59 -4.10
C ILE A 88 -10.18 -11.02 -3.50
N ALA A 89 -9.13 -10.80 -4.31
CA ALA A 89 -7.90 -10.17 -3.84
C ALA A 89 -8.16 -8.77 -3.26
N SER A 90 -9.07 -8.00 -3.85
CA SER A 90 -9.46 -6.65 -3.39
C SER A 90 -10.28 -6.69 -2.11
N MET A 91 -11.11 -7.72 -1.89
CA MET A 91 -11.85 -7.94 -0.65
C MET A 91 -10.91 -8.00 0.57
N PHE A 92 -9.69 -8.48 0.38
CA PHE A 92 -8.71 -8.49 1.46
C PHE A 92 -8.12 -7.11 1.80
N ILE A 93 -8.22 -6.11 0.91
CA ILE A 93 -7.97 -4.70 1.30
C ILE A 93 -8.99 -4.29 2.37
N TYR A 94 -10.26 -4.66 2.17
CA TYR A 94 -11.34 -4.39 3.12
C TYR A 94 -11.14 -5.16 4.43
N LEU A 95 -10.76 -6.44 4.36
CA LEU A 95 -10.44 -7.24 5.55
C LEU A 95 -9.24 -6.67 6.33
N ALA A 96 -8.21 -6.21 5.62
CA ALA A 96 -7.06 -5.52 6.23
C ALA A 96 -7.50 -4.20 6.91
N ASP A 97 -8.45 -3.45 6.35
CA ASP A 97 -8.94 -2.21 6.95
C ASP A 97 -9.74 -2.44 8.24
N ILE A 98 -10.57 -3.49 8.30
CA ILE A 98 -11.38 -3.79 9.49
C ILE A 98 -10.52 -4.29 10.65
N THR A 99 -9.47 -5.05 10.35
CA THR A 99 -8.62 -5.71 11.35
C THR A 99 -7.56 -4.78 11.93
N GLN A 100 -7.21 -3.70 11.23
CA GLN A 100 -6.23 -2.72 11.68
C GLN A 100 -6.86 -1.62 12.54
N PRO A 101 -6.10 -1.05 13.49
CA PRO A 101 -6.52 0.16 14.20
C PRO A 101 -6.80 1.29 13.20
N LYS A 102 -8.02 1.83 13.22
CA LYS A 102 -8.42 2.90 12.30
C LYS A 102 -7.81 4.23 12.73
N TYR A 103 -7.17 4.91 11.78
CA TYR A 103 -6.74 6.29 11.93
C TYR A 103 -7.58 7.20 11.03
N PRO A 104 -7.86 8.44 11.44
CA PRO A 104 -8.56 9.38 10.58
C PRO A 104 -7.68 9.71 9.35
N LEU A 105 -8.23 9.43 8.16
CA LEU A 105 -7.61 9.75 6.87
C LEU A 105 -7.58 11.27 6.68
N THR A 106 -6.46 11.87 7.09
CA THR A 106 -6.27 13.33 7.16
C THR A 106 -5.49 13.88 5.96
N ASP A 107 -4.60 13.08 5.36
CA ASP A 107 -3.83 13.48 4.19
C ASP A 107 -4.43 12.92 2.88
N LYS A 108 -5.16 13.78 2.15
CA LYS A 108 -5.77 13.44 0.85
C LYS A 108 -4.85 13.72 -0.34
N ARG A 109 -3.67 14.33 -0.14
CA ARG A 109 -2.80 14.80 -1.24
C ARG A 109 -2.33 13.66 -2.16
N PRO A 110 -1.92 12.48 -1.66
CA PRO A 110 -1.53 11.36 -2.52
C PRO A 110 -2.67 10.86 -3.41
N PHE A 111 -3.90 10.82 -2.89
CA PHE A 111 -5.08 10.44 -3.66
C PHE A 111 -5.43 11.46 -4.74
N LYS A 112 -5.28 12.76 -4.44
CA LYS A 112 -5.46 13.82 -5.46
C LYS A 112 -4.43 13.72 -6.58
N ALA A 113 -3.17 13.41 -6.26
CA ALA A 113 -2.13 13.21 -7.26
C ALA A 113 -2.42 11.99 -8.15
N PHE A 114 -2.85 10.88 -7.55
CA PHE A 114 -3.32 9.71 -8.29
C PHE A 114 -4.50 10.05 -9.22
N LEU A 115 -5.50 10.76 -8.70
CA LEU A 115 -6.68 11.17 -9.48
C LEU A 115 -6.32 12.11 -10.64
N ALA A 116 -5.36 13.01 -10.45
CA ALA A 116 -4.86 13.88 -11.51
C ALA A 116 -4.08 13.11 -12.58
N GLY A 117 -3.40 12.02 -12.20
CA GLY A 117 -2.70 11.12 -13.12
C GLY A 117 -3.59 10.12 -13.85
N LEU A 118 -4.80 9.90 -13.34
CA LEU A 118 -5.72 8.86 -13.80
C LEU A 118 -6.11 8.99 -15.29
N PRO A 119 -6.43 10.19 -15.84
CA PRO A 119 -6.70 10.33 -17.27
C PRO A 119 -5.51 9.93 -18.15
N ALA A 120 -4.28 10.27 -17.74
CA ALA A 120 -3.07 9.90 -18.49
C ALA A 120 -2.82 8.39 -18.42
N GLY A 121 -3.00 7.76 -17.26
CA GLY A 121 -2.89 6.32 -17.10
C GLY A 121 -3.94 5.54 -17.91
N ILE A 122 -5.20 6.01 -17.92
CA ILE A 122 -6.27 5.41 -18.73
C ILE A 122 -5.98 5.60 -20.22
N ALA A 123 -5.55 6.79 -20.65
CA ALA A 123 -5.17 7.03 -22.05
C ALA A 123 -4.02 6.11 -22.48
N PHE A 124 -3.01 5.94 -21.63
CA PHE A 124 -1.92 5.00 -21.88
C PHE A 124 -2.43 3.56 -21.99
N MET A 125 -3.28 3.11 -21.07
CA MET A 125 -3.89 1.78 -21.13
C MET A 125 -4.73 1.62 -22.41
N MET A 126 -5.50 2.62 -22.79
CA MET A 126 -6.33 2.59 -23.99
C MET A 126 -5.47 2.47 -25.26
N LEU A 127 -4.37 3.21 -25.34
CA LEU A 127 -3.48 3.23 -26.49
C LEU A 127 -2.57 2.00 -26.59
N PHE A 128 -2.06 1.50 -25.46
CA PHE A 128 -1.03 0.44 -25.45
C PHE A 128 -1.57 -0.95 -25.13
N LEU A 129 -2.68 -1.08 -24.39
CA LEU A 129 -3.21 -2.38 -23.96
C LEU A 129 -4.40 -2.85 -24.81
N VAL A 130 -5.37 -1.97 -25.07
CA VAL A 130 -6.64 -2.35 -25.74
C VAL A 130 -6.44 -2.93 -27.15
N PRO A 131 -5.47 -2.51 -27.98
CA PRO A 131 -5.24 -3.12 -29.29
C PRO A 131 -4.92 -4.63 -29.26
N PHE A 132 -4.48 -5.15 -28.12
CA PHE A 132 -4.23 -6.58 -27.94
C PHE A 132 -5.48 -7.39 -27.60
N PHE A 133 -6.57 -6.74 -27.17
CA PHE A 133 -7.87 -7.38 -26.93
C PHE A 133 -8.88 -7.13 -28.06
N VAL A 134 -8.69 -6.05 -28.82
CA VAL A 134 -9.57 -5.66 -29.94
C VAL A 134 -8.74 -5.61 -31.21
N GLU A 135 -8.68 -6.74 -31.92
CA GLU A 135 -7.81 -6.94 -33.08
C GLU A 135 -7.98 -5.89 -34.21
N PRO A 136 -9.19 -5.41 -34.55
CA PRO A 136 -9.35 -4.36 -35.57
C PRO A 136 -8.59 -3.07 -35.24
N LEU A 137 -8.42 -2.73 -33.95
CA LEU A 137 -7.71 -1.51 -33.56
C LEU A 137 -6.22 -1.58 -33.86
N ARG A 138 -5.63 -2.78 -33.93
CA ARG A 138 -4.20 -2.95 -34.18
C ARG A 138 -3.77 -2.40 -35.55
N TYR A 139 -4.68 -2.28 -36.51
CA TYR A 139 -4.38 -1.82 -37.86
C TYR A 139 -4.65 -0.32 -38.07
N ILE A 140 -5.18 0.39 -37.07
CA ILE A 140 -5.64 1.78 -37.19
C ILE A 140 -4.67 2.71 -36.45
N PRO A 141 -4.13 3.78 -37.08
CA PRO A 141 -3.37 4.81 -36.36
C PRO A 141 -4.26 5.56 -35.34
N PRO A 142 -3.80 5.88 -34.12
CA PRO A 142 -2.43 5.73 -33.58
C PRO A 142 -2.12 4.36 -32.95
N PHE A 143 -3.09 3.46 -32.85
CA PHE A 143 -2.97 2.16 -32.16
C PHE A 143 -1.99 1.19 -32.85
N SER A 144 -1.82 1.29 -34.16
CA SER A 144 -0.82 0.51 -34.90
C SER A 144 0.60 0.82 -34.43
N LEU A 145 0.93 2.10 -34.22
CA LEU A 145 2.25 2.52 -33.75
C LEU A 145 2.51 2.04 -32.31
N THR A 146 1.53 2.16 -31.42
CA THR A 146 1.68 1.80 -30.01
C THR A 146 1.75 0.28 -29.81
N SER A 147 0.96 -0.49 -30.56
CA SER A 147 1.03 -1.94 -30.55
C SER A 147 2.35 -2.45 -31.12
N ASP A 148 2.86 -1.86 -32.20
CA ASP A 148 4.18 -2.19 -32.76
C ASP A 148 5.33 -1.93 -31.77
N LEU A 149 5.24 -0.85 -30.97
CA LEU A 149 6.24 -0.59 -29.92
C LEU A 149 6.27 -1.71 -28.87
N ILE A 150 5.11 -2.21 -28.44
CA ILE A 150 5.04 -3.33 -27.48
C ILE A 150 5.56 -4.63 -28.11
N VAL A 151 5.25 -4.88 -29.39
CA VAL A 151 5.74 -6.05 -30.12
C VAL A 151 7.26 -6.04 -30.25
N ARG A 152 7.83 -4.88 -30.63
CA ARG A 152 9.30 -4.69 -30.66
C ARG A 152 9.92 -4.88 -29.28
N PHE A 153 9.28 -4.36 -28.23
CA PHE A 153 9.77 -4.54 -26.87
C PHE A 153 9.76 -6.02 -26.43
N ARG A 154 8.71 -6.78 -26.78
CA ARG A 154 8.66 -8.24 -26.59
C ARG A 154 9.79 -8.94 -27.33
N GLU A 155 10.08 -8.56 -28.57
CA GLU A 155 11.15 -9.16 -29.38
C GLU A 155 12.54 -8.89 -28.78
N ILE A 156 12.78 -7.67 -28.30
CA ILE A 156 14.02 -7.32 -27.58
C ILE A 156 14.18 -8.18 -26.32
N LEU A 157 13.09 -8.49 -25.63
CA LEU A 157 13.09 -9.38 -24.46
C LEU A 157 13.26 -10.87 -24.82
N GLY A 158 13.23 -11.25 -26.10
CA GLY A 158 13.34 -12.64 -26.55
C GLY A 158 12.12 -13.50 -26.20
N LEU A 159 10.95 -12.88 -26.02
CA LEU A 159 9.72 -13.58 -25.65
C LEU A 159 8.91 -14.02 -26.88
N SER A 160 8.21 -15.14 -26.77
CA SER A 160 7.31 -15.62 -27.82
C SER A 160 6.03 -14.78 -27.91
N GLN A 161 5.22 -15.01 -28.95
CA GLN A 161 3.92 -14.35 -29.09
C GLN A 161 2.96 -14.74 -27.95
N GLY A 162 2.13 -13.79 -27.51
CA GLY A 162 1.13 -13.93 -26.45
C GLY A 162 1.42 -13.09 -25.21
N TYR A 163 2.68 -12.73 -24.97
CA TYR A 163 3.12 -11.96 -23.79
C TYR A 163 2.84 -10.44 -23.87
N GLU A 164 2.45 -9.94 -25.03
CA GLU A 164 2.32 -8.50 -25.33
C GLU A 164 1.32 -7.80 -24.42
N ALA A 165 0.14 -8.41 -24.21
CA ALA A 165 -0.90 -7.83 -23.37
C ALA A 165 -0.45 -7.69 -21.91
N SER A 166 0.26 -8.67 -21.37
CA SER A 166 0.77 -8.63 -20.00
C SER A 166 1.86 -7.58 -19.82
N ILE A 167 2.76 -7.45 -20.80
CA ILE A 167 3.78 -6.40 -20.84
C ILE A 167 3.12 -5.02 -20.87
N ALA A 168 2.20 -4.79 -21.82
CA ALA A 168 1.48 -3.54 -21.95
C ALA A 168 0.68 -3.20 -20.68
N MET A 169 0.09 -4.21 -20.04
CA MET A 169 -0.64 -4.06 -18.79
C MET A 169 0.28 -3.63 -17.64
N CYS A 170 1.43 -4.30 -17.46
CA CYS A 170 2.43 -3.90 -16.45
C CYS A 170 2.87 -2.45 -16.64
N LEU A 171 3.22 -2.05 -17.87
CA LEU A 171 3.63 -0.68 -18.19
C LEU A 171 2.50 0.33 -17.92
N SER A 172 1.27 0.00 -18.31
CA SER A 172 0.09 0.85 -18.09
C SER A 172 -0.14 1.13 -16.61
N PHE A 173 0.00 0.10 -15.77
CA PHE A 173 -0.16 0.26 -14.33
C PHE A 173 0.99 1.03 -13.68
N MET A 174 2.22 0.90 -14.17
CA MET A 174 3.33 1.75 -13.72
C MET A 174 3.02 3.23 -13.97
N VAL A 175 2.53 3.57 -15.17
CA VAL A 175 2.14 4.95 -15.51
C VAL A 175 0.96 5.43 -14.67
N LEU A 176 -0.07 4.57 -14.48
CA LEU A 176 -1.26 4.90 -13.71
C LEU A 176 -0.96 5.22 -12.25
N PHE A 177 -0.09 4.43 -11.60
CA PHE A 177 0.21 4.61 -10.18
C PHE A 177 1.38 5.58 -9.90
N ALA A 178 2.18 5.94 -10.90
CA ALA A 178 3.37 6.80 -10.73
C ALA A 178 3.10 8.13 -10.00
N PRO A 179 2.08 8.94 -10.38
CA PRO A 179 1.81 10.21 -9.70
C PRO A 179 1.41 10.02 -8.23
N GLY A 180 0.63 8.97 -7.94
CA GLY A 180 0.23 8.62 -6.57
C GLY A 180 1.41 8.16 -5.72
N ALA A 181 2.27 7.32 -6.28
CA ALA A 181 3.47 6.81 -5.61
C ALA A 181 4.48 7.93 -5.29
N ALA A 182 4.74 8.82 -6.25
CA ALA A 182 5.63 9.96 -6.06
C ALA A 182 5.11 10.92 -4.97
N ALA A 183 3.81 11.20 -4.98
CA ALA A 183 3.17 12.01 -3.95
C ALA A 183 3.23 11.35 -2.56
N TRP A 184 3.00 10.04 -2.48
CA TRP A 184 3.11 9.30 -1.22
C TRP A 184 4.52 9.37 -0.63
N GLU A 185 5.56 9.18 -1.44
CA GLU A 185 6.95 9.22 -0.98
C GLU A 185 7.34 10.60 -0.42
N LYS A 186 6.87 11.67 -1.07
CA LYS A 186 7.10 13.05 -0.63
C LYS A 186 6.34 13.39 0.66
N TYR A 187 5.01 13.22 0.64
CA TYR A 187 4.13 13.66 1.74
C TYR A 187 4.17 12.72 2.95
N GLY A 188 4.40 11.42 2.73
CA GLY A 188 4.57 10.45 3.81
C GLY A 188 5.80 10.74 4.66
N LYS A 189 6.95 11.05 4.02
CA LYS A 189 8.18 11.46 4.72
C LYS A 189 8.00 12.76 5.49
N GLU A 190 7.30 13.73 4.88
CA GLU A 190 6.98 15.01 5.53
C GLU A 190 6.20 14.80 6.83
N ASN A 191 5.10 14.03 6.80
CA ASN A 191 4.25 13.80 7.97
C ASN A 191 5.01 13.11 9.11
N ILE A 192 5.86 12.11 8.79
CA ILE A 192 6.71 11.44 9.78
C ILE A 192 7.70 12.43 10.38
N SER A 193 8.38 13.24 9.55
CA SER A 193 9.36 14.22 10.01
C SER A 193 8.74 15.29 10.92
N ILE A 194 7.52 15.75 10.59
CA ILE A 194 6.76 16.69 11.43
C ILE A 194 6.44 16.07 12.79
N LEU A 195 5.99 14.80 12.84
CA LEU A 195 5.68 14.13 14.11
C LEU A 195 6.91 14.05 15.01
N ARG A 196 8.04 13.53 14.50
CA ARG A 196 9.28 13.43 15.30
C ARG A 196 9.78 14.78 15.76
N GLY A 197 9.65 15.79 14.89
CA GLY A 197 9.98 17.17 15.21
C GLY A 197 9.14 17.74 16.33
N LEU A 198 7.82 17.51 16.28
CA LEU A 198 6.88 17.93 17.31
C LEU A 198 7.21 17.27 18.65
N THR A 199 7.49 15.98 18.68
CA THR A 199 7.85 15.25 19.91
C THR A 199 9.09 15.84 20.58
N ARG A 200 10.17 16.06 19.81
CA ARG A 200 11.40 16.69 20.33
C ARG A 200 11.15 18.11 20.81
N PHE A 201 10.34 18.87 20.09
CA PHE A 201 9.95 20.21 20.49
C PHE A 201 9.17 20.20 21.81
N LEU A 202 8.23 19.27 21.99
CA LEU A 202 7.46 19.14 23.23
C LEU A 202 8.36 18.83 24.42
N ARG A 203 9.35 17.94 24.25
CA ARG A 203 10.36 17.66 25.28
C ARG A 203 11.13 18.92 25.67
N ASP A 204 11.68 19.64 24.70
CA ASP A 204 12.39 20.90 24.93
C ASP A 204 11.51 21.99 25.54
N LEU A 205 10.24 22.06 25.13
CA LEU A 205 9.26 23.01 25.64
C LEU A 205 8.99 22.78 27.12
N THR A 206 8.84 21.51 27.52
CA THR A 206 8.67 21.14 28.93
C THR A 206 9.90 21.52 29.75
N GLU A 207 11.11 21.19 29.28
CA GLU A 207 12.35 21.56 29.98
C GLU A 207 12.50 23.08 30.13
N ALA A 208 12.20 23.83 29.06
CA ALA A 208 12.17 25.29 29.13
C ALA A 208 11.09 25.78 30.11
N ARG A 209 9.91 25.16 30.15
CA ARG A 209 8.81 25.55 31.04
C ARG A 209 9.11 25.28 32.52
N LYS A 210 9.87 24.23 32.84
CA LYS A 210 10.35 23.93 34.21
C LYS A 210 11.19 25.08 34.82
N THR A 211 11.79 25.94 33.99
CA THR A 211 12.52 27.14 34.46
C THR A 211 11.63 28.32 34.88
N GLY A 212 10.31 28.20 34.73
CA GLY A 212 9.33 29.24 35.08
C GLY A 212 8.97 30.20 33.94
N MET A 213 9.63 30.13 32.78
CA MET A 213 9.28 30.94 31.59
C MET A 213 7.88 30.64 31.07
N SER A 214 7.09 31.65 30.66
CA SER A 214 5.75 31.42 30.11
C SER A 214 5.77 30.53 28.85
N PRO A 215 4.72 29.73 28.59
CA PRO A 215 4.68 28.82 27.44
C PRO A 215 4.93 29.53 26.09
N GLU A 216 4.39 30.73 25.90
CA GLU A 216 4.57 31.55 24.69
C GLU A 216 6.03 31.99 24.53
N LYS A 217 6.69 32.35 25.64
CA LYS A 217 8.11 32.71 25.65
C LYS A 217 8.97 31.49 25.32
N CYS A 218 8.64 30.32 25.86
CA CYS A 218 9.32 29.06 25.53
C CYS A 218 9.20 28.74 24.03
N ILE A 219 7.99 28.83 23.44
CA ILE A 219 7.77 28.60 22.01
C ILE A 219 8.66 29.53 21.15
N ARG A 220 8.77 30.81 21.56
CA ARG A 220 9.59 31.79 20.84
C ARG A 220 11.08 31.46 20.90
N ILE A 221 11.62 31.14 22.07
CA ILE A 221 13.06 30.87 22.26
C ILE A 221 13.48 29.56 21.56
N LEU A 222 12.61 28.56 21.54
CA LEU A 222 12.91 27.27 20.91
C LEU A 222 12.88 27.33 19.37
N THR A 223 12.48 28.45 18.78
CA THR A 223 12.39 28.60 17.31
C THR A 223 13.74 28.50 16.59
N ASP A 224 14.84 28.74 17.29
CA ASP A 224 16.20 28.71 16.73
C ASP A 224 16.79 27.29 16.66
N ARG A 225 16.17 26.31 17.32
CA ARG A 225 16.57 24.90 17.26
C ARG A 225 16.03 24.20 16.01
N ASP A 226 16.69 23.10 15.62
CA ASP A 226 16.23 22.27 14.50
C ASP A 226 15.40 21.07 14.97
N TYR A 227 14.12 21.10 14.61
CA TYR A 227 13.13 20.03 14.78
C TYR A 227 12.75 19.37 13.45
N GLY A 228 13.60 19.43 12.43
CA GLY A 228 13.34 18.84 11.12
C GLY A 228 12.09 19.39 10.44
N GLY A 229 11.18 18.50 10.01
CA GLY A 229 9.96 18.87 9.30
C GLY A 229 9.03 19.81 10.09
N PHE A 230 9.11 19.81 11.43
CA PHE A 230 8.32 20.67 12.30
C PHE A 230 8.86 22.11 12.39
N THR A 231 10.16 22.34 12.17
CA THR A 231 10.84 23.64 12.30
C THR A 231 10.12 24.75 11.52
N LYS A 232 9.68 24.46 10.29
CA LYS A 232 8.95 25.42 9.46
C LYS A 232 7.62 25.85 10.08
N HIS A 233 6.93 24.94 10.75
CA HIS A 233 5.65 25.20 11.39
C HIS A 233 5.84 25.96 12.70
N LEU A 234 6.86 25.59 13.49
CA LEU A 234 7.25 26.30 14.71
C LEU A 234 7.58 27.78 14.43
N ARG A 235 8.36 28.06 13.37
CA ARG A 235 8.67 29.45 12.96
C ARG A 235 7.43 30.27 12.63
N ILE A 236 6.45 29.68 11.95
CA ILE A 236 5.18 30.37 11.65
C ILE A 236 4.42 30.64 12.95
N MET A 237 4.31 29.65 13.83
CA MET A 237 3.61 29.80 15.11
C MET A 237 4.27 30.88 15.99
N SER A 238 5.60 30.87 16.08
CA SER A 238 6.38 31.85 16.85
C SER A 238 6.14 33.28 16.37
N ARG A 239 6.09 33.52 15.05
CA ARG A 239 5.72 34.83 14.48
C ARG A 239 4.29 35.23 14.81
N GLN A 240 3.35 34.30 14.70
CA GLN A 240 1.94 34.56 15.01
C GLN A 240 1.76 34.93 16.49
N ILE A 241 2.41 34.20 17.40
CA ILE A 241 2.42 34.48 18.84
C ILE A 241 3.10 35.83 19.12
N GLY A 242 4.21 36.13 18.44
CA GLY A 242 4.89 37.43 18.55
C GLY A 242 4.01 38.62 18.13
N TRP A 243 3.03 38.40 17.26
CA TRP A 243 2.02 39.40 16.87
C TRP A 243 0.77 39.40 17.74
N GLY A 244 0.76 38.68 18.87
CA GLY A 244 -0.38 38.62 19.77
C GLY A 244 -1.56 37.81 19.23
N ILE A 245 -1.36 36.97 18.22
CA ILE A 245 -2.42 36.08 17.71
C ILE A 245 -2.71 34.99 18.75
N SER A 246 -3.99 34.77 19.05
CA SER A 246 -4.40 33.76 20.03
C SER A 246 -3.98 32.33 19.64
N LEU A 247 -3.58 31.53 20.63
CA LEU A 247 -3.11 30.17 20.45
C LEU A 247 -4.14 29.27 19.71
N ARG A 248 -5.43 29.47 19.99
CA ARG A 248 -6.52 28.79 19.26
C ARG A 248 -6.52 29.10 17.76
N ARG A 249 -6.23 30.35 17.36
CA ARG A 249 -6.11 30.73 15.93
C ARG A 249 -4.82 30.17 15.33
N VAL A 250 -3.72 30.17 16.08
CA VAL A 250 -2.45 29.55 15.68
C VAL A 250 -2.63 28.06 15.37
N TYR A 251 -3.31 27.31 16.24
CA TYR A 251 -3.65 25.91 16.01
C TYR A 251 -4.47 25.72 14.73
N ARG A 252 -5.52 26.51 14.54
CA ARG A 252 -6.39 26.40 13.34
C ARG A 252 -5.62 26.65 12.05
N ASP A 253 -4.61 27.51 12.08
CA ASP A 253 -3.72 27.74 10.95
C ASP A 253 -2.69 26.61 10.77
N PHE A 254 -2.18 26.05 11.87
CA PHE A 254 -1.32 24.86 11.87
C PHE A 254 -2.03 23.66 11.25
N GLU A 255 -3.28 23.41 11.64
CA GLU A 255 -4.11 22.30 11.16
C GLU A 255 -4.30 22.34 9.64
N LYS A 256 -4.40 23.53 9.03
CA LYS A 256 -4.52 23.67 7.57
C LYS A 256 -3.25 23.24 6.81
N ARG A 257 -2.08 23.27 7.46
CA ARG A 257 -0.77 23.04 6.83
C ARG A 257 -0.17 21.68 7.15
N VAL A 258 -0.47 21.14 8.32
CA VAL A 258 -0.01 19.82 8.76
C VAL A 258 -1.13 18.82 8.54
N TYR A 259 -0.86 17.68 7.90
CA TYR A 259 -1.88 16.67 7.61
C TYR A 259 -1.76 15.43 8.47
N GLY A 260 -0.64 15.20 9.16
CA GLY A 260 -0.50 14.08 10.09
C GLY A 260 -1.44 14.22 11.29
N TRP A 261 -2.36 13.27 11.48
CA TRP A 261 -3.34 13.32 12.57
C TRP A 261 -2.69 13.35 13.97
N LEU A 262 -1.62 12.56 14.18
CA LEU A 262 -0.87 12.52 15.45
C LEU A 262 -0.29 13.89 15.80
N ALA A 263 0.31 14.56 14.81
CA ALA A 263 0.88 15.88 14.99
C ALA A 263 -0.20 16.95 15.27
N ARG A 264 -1.36 16.84 14.61
CA ARG A 264 -2.52 17.70 14.91
C ARG A 264 -3.02 17.49 16.32
N ALA A 265 -3.18 16.23 16.75
CA ALA A 265 -3.65 15.89 18.08
C ALA A 265 -2.67 16.37 19.16
N GLY A 266 -1.37 16.12 19.02
CA GLY A 266 -0.36 16.59 19.96
C GLY A 266 -0.33 18.12 20.07
N MET A 267 -0.40 18.82 18.92
CA MET A 267 -0.46 20.28 18.89
C MET A 267 -1.75 20.83 19.49
N PHE A 268 -2.90 20.17 19.25
CA PHE A 268 -4.18 20.53 19.86
C PHE A 268 -4.11 20.43 21.38
N ILE A 269 -3.65 19.30 21.92
CA ILE A 269 -3.53 19.08 23.36
C ILE A 269 -2.57 20.10 23.98
N LEU A 270 -1.45 20.40 23.31
CA LEU A 270 -0.53 21.44 23.77
C LEU A 270 -1.23 22.79 23.91
N ILE A 271 -1.95 23.22 22.88
CA ILE A 271 -2.61 24.53 22.86
C ILE A 271 -3.73 24.59 23.89
N ASP A 272 -4.52 23.53 24.02
CA ASP A 272 -5.60 23.45 25.00
C ASP A 272 -5.05 23.46 26.45
N SER A 273 -3.93 22.76 26.69
CA SER A 273 -3.24 22.76 27.99
C SER A 273 -2.69 24.15 28.38
N ILE A 274 -2.30 24.96 27.39
CA ILE A 274 -1.83 26.33 27.63
C ILE A 274 -3.02 27.29 27.82
N ASP A 275 -4.02 27.23 26.93
CA ASP A 275 -5.18 28.14 26.91
C ASP A 275 -6.07 27.97 28.16
N VAL A 276 -6.28 26.73 28.61
CA VAL A 276 -7.15 26.39 29.76
C VAL A 276 -6.34 26.19 31.04
N GLY A 277 -5.22 25.49 30.96
CA GLY A 277 -4.42 25.04 32.11
C GLY A 277 -3.19 25.89 32.43
N GLY A 278 -2.94 26.98 31.69
CA GLY A 278 -1.76 27.83 31.87
C GLY A 278 -0.42 27.16 31.56
N GLY A 279 -0.44 25.95 30.97
CA GLY A 279 0.75 25.19 30.61
C GLY A 279 1.60 24.81 31.81
N ALA A 280 1.00 24.16 32.82
CA ALA A 280 1.72 23.64 33.99
C ALA A 280 2.85 22.66 33.54
N PRO A 281 4.08 22.78 34.10
CA PRO A 281 5.21 21.94 33.70
C PRO A 281 4.90 20.44 33.74
N GLU A 282 4.16 19.97 34.75
CA GLU A 282 3.82 18.56 34.95
C GLU A 282 2.86 18.05 33.87
N THR A 283 1.93 18.91 33.42
CA THR A 283 0.99 18.59 32.35
C THR A 283 1.71 18.50 31.00
N LEU A 284 2.64 19.43 30.73
CA LEU A 284 3.45 19.40 29.52
C LEU A 284 4.43 18.22 29.52
N ASP A 285 4.98 17.83 30.68
CA ASP A 285 5.83 16.64 30.82
C ASP A 285 5.07 15.35 30.53
N THR A 286 3.84 15.26 31.02
CA THR A 286 2.93 14.14 30.71
C THR A 286 2.61 14.09 29.21
N LEU A 287 2.34 15.24 28.58
CA LEU A 287 2.08 15.32 27.14
C LEU A 287 3.31 14.95 26.31
N ALA A 288 4.50 15.43 26.67
CA ALA A 288 5.74 15.13 25.97
C ALA A 288 6.04 13.63 26.02
N THR A 289 5.96 13.03 27.22
CA THR A 289 6.12 11.58 27.42
C THR A 289 5.08 10.79 26.62
N PHE A 290 3.82 11.20 26.66
CA PHE A 290 2.76 10.57 25.85
C PHE A 290 3.06 10.61 24.34
N MET A 291 3.57 11.73 23.82
CA MET A 291 3.91 11.85 22.40
C MET A 291 5.15 11.06 22.02
N GLU A 292 6.13 10.93 22.93
CA GLU A 292 7.30 10.06 22.75
C GLU A 292 6.91 8.58 22.69
N ASP A 293 6.12 8.11 23.66
CA ASP A 293 5.59 6.74 23.69
C ASP A 293 4.79 6.44 22.41
N LEU A 294 4.00 7.41 21.95
CA LEU A 294 3.17 7.27 20.75
C LEU A 294 4.01 7.25 19.46
N GLU A 295 5.08 8.05 19.38
CA GLU A 295 6.04 8.00 18.27
C GLU A 295 6.77 6.66 18.24
N GLU A 296 7.25 6.20 19.40
CA GLU A 296 7.95 4.91 19.54
C GLU A 296 7.03 3.75 19.15
N MET A 297 5.78 3.76 19.63
CA MET A 297 4.81 2.73 19.31
C MET A 297 4.48 2.69 17.80
N GLU A 298 4.38 3.84 17.12
CA GLU A 298 4.20 3.88 15.66
C GLU A 298 5.45 3.38 14.92
N ARG A 299 6.65 3.66 15.45
CA ARG A 299 7.92 3.14 14.91
C ARG A 299 8.01 1.62 15.07
N GLU A 300 7.70 1.06 16.25
CA GLU A 300 7.68 -0.38 16.51
C GLU A 300 6.66 -1.09 15.61
N LYS A 301 5.45 -0.55 15.50
CA LYS A 301 4.41 -1.06 14.61
C LYS A 301 4.92 -1.13 13.17
N ARG A 302 5.51 -0.05 12.64
CA ARG A 302 6.05 -0.04 11.27
C ARG A 302 7.19 -1.03 11.09
N ALA A 303 8.09 -1.15 12.08
CA ALA A 303 9.19 -2.11 12.05
C ALA A 303 8.69 -3.56 12.04
N THR A 304 7.61 -3.84 12.78
CA THR A 304 6.98 -5.17 12.85
C THR A 304 6.23 -5.54 11.56
N LEU A 305 5.55 -4.57 10.94
CA LEU A 305 4.75 -4.81 9.73
C LEU A 305 5.57 -4.81 8.43
N ARG A 306 6.73 -4.15 8.41
CA ARG A 306 7.54 -4.00 7.20
C ARG A 306 8.01 -5.33 6.59
N PRO A 307 8.48 -6.34 7.35
CA PRO A 307 8.86 -7.64 6.79
C PRO A 307 7.69 -8.39 6.15
N LEU A 308 6.45 -8.17 6.60
CA LEU A 308 5.26 -8.87 6.13
C LEU A 308 4.88 -8.49 4.68
N ILE A 309 5.43 -7.39 4.16
CA ILE A 309 5.32 -6.98 2.75
C ILE A 309 5.92 -8.04 1.81
N LEU A 310 6.90 -8.82 2.28
CA LEU A 310 7.56 -9.82 1.45
C LEU A 310 6.60 -10.94 0.99
N ILE A 311 5.58 -11.25 1.79
CA ILE A 311 4.66 -12.36 1.50
C ILE A 311 3.88 -12.13 0.19
N PRO A 312 3.17 -11.01 -0.02
CA PRO A 312 2.51 -10.71 -1.30
C PRO A 312 3.46 -10.66 -2.50
N TYR A 313 4.70 -10.23 -2.28
CA TYR A 313 5.72 -10.11 -3.32
C TYR A 313 6.14 -11.49 -3.82
N LEU A 314 6.47 -12.37 -2.87
CA LEU A 314 6.79 -13.77 -3.17
C LEU A 314 5.61 -14.48 -3.83
N SER A 315 4.38 -14.26 -3.34
CA SER A 315 3.20 -14.92 -3.91
C SER A 315 2.95 -14.54 -5.37
N ALA A 316 3.18 -13.29 -5.76
CA ALA A 316 3.00 -12.89 -7.16
C ALA A 316 4.05 -13.50 -8.08
N VAL A 317 5.33 -13.53 -7.65
CA VAL A 317 6.39 -14.21 -8.40
C VAL A 317 6.07 -15.69 -8.57
N MET A 318 5.67 -16.35 -7.48
CA MET A 318 5.27 -17.76 -7.50
C MET A 318 4.09 -18.00 -8.44
N LEU A 319 3.09 -17.12 -8.42
CA LEU A 319 1.89 -17.25 -9.26
C LEU A 319 2.23 -17.12 -10.76
N VAL A 320 3.11 -16.17 -11.13
CA VAL A 320 3.62 -16.06 -12.51
C VAL A 320 4.37 -17.33 -12.92
N VAL A 321 5.31 -17.79 -12.10
CA VAL A 321 6.12 -18.99 -12.38
C VAL A 321 5.24 -20.23 -12.55
N VAL A 322 4.30 -20.44 -11.63
CA VAL A 322 3.34 -21.55 -11.67
C VAL A 322 2.54 -21.53 -12.97
N ILE A 323 2.04 -20.36 -13.39
CA ILE A 323 1.23 -20.25 -14.60
C ILE A 323 2.06 -20.49 -15.86
N VAL A 324 3.30 -20.02 -15.92
CA VAL A 324 4.18 -20.32 -17.06
C VAL A 324 4.51 -21.81 -17.13
N ILE A 325 4.81 -22.46 -16.00
CA ILE A 325 4.99 -23.92 -15.93
C ILE A 325 3.74 -24.64 -16.43
N LEU A 326 2.56 -24.17 -16.02
CA LEU A 326 1.29 -24.76 -16.39
C LEU A 326 1.02 -24.63 -17.90
N VAL A 327 1.37 -23.50 -18.52
CA VAL A 327 1.32 -23.31 -19.99
C VAL A 327 2.27 -24.28 -20.71
N VAL A 328 3.50 -24.46 -20.20
CA VAL A 328 4.46 -25.41 -20.77
C VAL A 328 3.97 -26.85 -20.65
N PHE A 329 3.41 -27.22 -19.50
CA PHE A 329 2.83 -28.54 -19.27
C PHE A 329 1.65 -28.83 -20.21
N MET A 330 0.74 -27.86 -20.36
CA MET A 330 -0.39 -27.95 -21.28
C MET A 330 0.06 -28.17 -22.72
N ARG A 331 1.14 -27.50 -23.18
CA ARG A 331 1.70 -27.79 -24.51
C ARG A 331 2.04 -29.27 -24.68
N GLY A 332 2.63 -29.88 -23.65
CA GLY A 332 2.92 -31.31 -23.63
C GLY A 332 1.66 -32.16 -23.78
N LEU A 333 0.62 -31.85 -23.00
CA LEU A 333 -0.68 -32.55 -23.07
C LEU A 333 -1.36 -32.42 -24.44
N LEU A 334 -1.41 -31.21 -25.00
CA LEU A 334 -2.02 -30.97 -26.31
C LEU A 334 -1.31 -31.75 -27.43
N LYS A 335 0.02 -31.87 -27.34
CA LYS A 335 0.82 -32.67 -28.27
C LYS A 335 0.45 -34.16 -28.20
N ILE A 336 0.25 -34.70 -26.99
CA ILE A 336 -0.18 -36.10 -26.79
C ILE A 336 -1.61 -36.32 -27.30
N ALA A 337 -2.50 -35.38 -26.99
CA ALA A 337 -3.90 -35.42 -27.40
C ALA A 337 -4.12 -35.15 -28.90
N ARG A 338 -3.06 -34.81 -29.66
CA ARG A 338 -3.09 -34.41 -31.08
C ARG A 338 -4.04 -33.23 -31.35
N ILE A 339 -4.22 -32.36 -30.36
CA ILE A 339 -5.02 -31.15 -30.49
C ILE A 339 -4.08 -29.99 -30.82
N TYR A 340 -4.29 -29.35 -31.96
CA TYR A 340 -3.49 -28.22 -32.43
C TYR A 340 -4.15 -26.89 -32.02
N ILE A 341 -4.04 -26.52 -30.75
CA ILE A 341 -4.41 -25.17 -30.28
C ILE A 341 -3.14 -24.31 -30.20
N SER A 342 -3.26 -23.01 -30.50
CA SER A 342 -2.12 -22.12 -30.46
C SER A 342 -1.70 -21.82 -29.00
N ILE A 343 -0.42 -22.03 -28.68
CA ILE A 343 0.15 -21.68 -27.37
C ILE A 343 0.06 -20.16 -27.09
N PRO A 344 0.28 -19.26 -28.08
CA PRO A 344 0.14 -17.82 -27.88
C PRO A 344 -1.22 -17.39 -27.33
N GLU A 345 -2.32 -18.02 -27.76
CA GLU A 345 -3.66 -17.72 -27.25
C GLU A 345 -3.78 -17.99 -25.74
N PHE A 346 -3.19 -19.08 -25.26
CA PHE A 346 -3.22 -19.38 -23.82
C PHE A 346 -2.36 -18.44 -22.99
N VAL A 347 -1.16 -18.11 -23.47
CA VAL A 347 -0.29 -17.12 -22.80
C VAL A 347 -1.02 -15.78 -22.70
N HIS A 348 -1.62 -15.34 -23.81
CA HIS A 348 -2.41 -14.12 -23.90
C HIS A 348 -3.63 -14.15 -22.98
N LEU A 349 -4.27 -15.30 -22.80
CA LEU A 349 -5.44 -15.46 -21.94
C LEU A 349 -5.07 -15.50 -20.44
N PHE A 350 -3.98 -16.18 -20.08
CA PHE A 350 -3.65 -16.53 -18.69
C PHE A 350 -2.78 -15.51 -17.96
N LEU A 351 -1.87 -14.81 -18.64
CA LEU A 351 -0.94 -13.91 -17.96
C LEU A 351 -1.53 -12.55 -17.57
N PRO A 352 -2.42 -11.89 -18.35
CA PRO A 352 -2.95 -10.59 -17.93
C PRO A 352 -3.71 -10.60 -16.59
N PRO A 353 -4.55 -11.60 -16.25
CA PRO A 353 -5.18 -11.69 -14.93
C PRO A 353 -4.19 -11.73 -13.77
N VAL A 354 -3.04 -12.39 -13.98
CA VAL A 354 -1.94 -12.45 -13.00
C VAL A 354 -1.39 -11.08 -12.69
N VAL A 355 -1.24 -10.24 -13.73
CA VAL A 355 -0.77 -8.86 -13.58
C VAL A 355 -1.75 -8.07 -12.72
N ILE A 356 -3.06 -8.17 -13.01
CA ILE A 356 -4.10 -7.49 -12.21
C ILE A 356 -4.03 -7.95 -10.75
N ILE A 357 -3.97 -9.25 -10.51
CA ILE A 357 -3.86 -9.84 -9.17
C ILE A 357 -2.63 -9.32 -8.44
N ALA A 358 -1.46 -9.35 -9.08
CA ALA A 358 -0.20 -8.89 -8.49
C ALA A 358 -0.24 -7.41 -8.07
N ILE A 359 -0.92 -6.58 -8.87
CA ILE A 359 -1.09 -5.16 -8.59
C ILE A 359 -2.02 -4.94 -7.41
N VAL A 360 -3.16 -5.65 -7.37
CA VAL A 360 -4.07 -5.62 -6.22
C VAL A 360 -3.33 -6.08 -4.96
N SER A 361 -2.54 -7.14 -5.03
CA SER A 361 -1.68 -7.60 -3.94
C SER A 361 -0.66 -6.53 -3.50
N GLY A 362 -0.11 -5.75 -4.44
CA GLY A 362 0.72 -4.58 -4.13
C GLY A 362 -0.03 -3.51 -3.34
N LEU A 363 -1.27 -3.19 -3.74
CA LEU A 363 -2.13 -2.26 -2.99
C LEU A 363 -2.40 -2.76 -1.57
N VAL A 364 -2.70 -4.05 -1.42
CA VAL A 364 -2.89 -4.69 -0.11
C VAL A 364 -1.61 -4.61 0.72
N ALA A 365 -0.44 -4.91 0.14
CA ALA A 365 0.84 -4.85 0.85
C ALA A 365 1.12 -3.46 1.42
N GLY A 366 0.81 -2.39 0.66
CA GLY A 366 0.91 -1.02 1.16
C GLY A 366 -0.07 -0.71 2.28
N LYS A 367 -1.33 -1.14 2.14
CA LYS A 367 -2.34 -0.99 3.20
C LYS A 367 -1.91 -1.69 4.48
N ILE A 368 -1.37 -2.91 4.39
CA ILE A 368 -0.98 -3.70 5.55
C ILE A 368 0.23 -3.09 6.25
N SER A 369 1.23 -2.65 5.49
CA SER A 369 2.49 -2.16 6.07
C SER A 369 2.45 -0.74 6.61
N GLU A 370 1.69 0.16 5.96
CA GLU A 370 1.70 1.58 6.28
C GLU A 370 0.32 2.10 6.70
N GLY A 371 -0.70 1.24 6.76
CA GLY A 371 -2.04 1.55 7.29
C GLY A 371 -2.97 2.29 6.33
N THR A 372 -2.52 2.60 5.11
CA THR A 372 -3.27 3.38 4.11
C THR A 372 -3.11 2.81 2.71
N VAL A 373 -4.18 2.89 1.91
CA VAL A 373 -4.17 2.45 0.51
C VAL A 373 -3.24 3.30 -0.36
N ALA A 374 -2.99 4.57 -0.01
CA ALA A 374 -2.07 5.42 -0.77
C ALA A 374 -0.61 4.89 -0.74
N ALA A 375 -0.22 4.22 0.34
CA ALA A 375 1.04 3.49 0.39
C ALA A 375 1.09 2.33 -0.61
N GLY A 376 -0.07 1.81 -0.99
CA GLY A 376 -0.23 0.78 -2.01
C GLY A 376 0.27 1.22 -3.38
N PHE A 377 0.19 2.51 -3.73
CA PHE A 377 0.58 2.98 -5.07
C PHE A 377 2.05 2.68 -5.40
N LYS A 378 2.98 2.91 -4.46
CA LYS A 378 4.39 2.55 -4.68
C LYS A 378 4.56 1.03 -4.80
N HIS A 379 3.84 0.25 -4.01
CA HIS A 379 3.95 -1.20 -4.01
C HIS A 379 3.33 -1.79 -5.30
N ALA A 380 2.26 -1.20 -5.83
CA ALA A 380 1.67 -1.57 -7.12
C ALA A 380 2.66 -1.39 -8.29
N ILE A 381 3.45 -0.30 -8.29
CA ILE A 381 4.51 -0.10 -9.28
C ILE A 381 5.60 -1.16 -9.11
N ILE A 382 6.08 -1.37 -7.89
CA ILE A 382 7.13 -2.36 -7.63
C ILE A 382 6.65 -3.76 -8.03
N MET A 383 5.40 -4.12 -7.72
CA MET A 383 4.79 -5.38 -8.14
C MET A 383 4.68 -5.48 -9.67
N SER A 384 4.32 -4.40 -10.36
CA SER A 384 4.30 -4.38 -11.83
C SER A 384 5.70 -4.65 -12.41
N VAL A 385 6.75 -4.12 -11.79
CA VAL A 385 8.15 -4.35 -12.20
C VAL A 385 8.54 -5.80 -11.93
N ILE A 386 8.27 -6.30 -10.72
CA ILE A 386 8.57 -7.68 -10.34
C ILE A 386 7.83 -8.67 -11.23
N THR A 387 6.55 -8.43 -11.51
CA THR A 387 5.75 -9.27 -12.41
C THR A 387 6.30 -9.24 -13.84
N LEU A 388 6.70 -8.07 -14.35
CA LEU A 388 7.33 -7.97 -15.67
C LEU A 388 8.66 -8.77 -15.72
N LEU A 389 9.50 -8.65 -14.69
CA LEU A 389 10.74 -9.42 -14.57
C LEU A 389 10.47 -10.92 -14.46
N ALA A 390 9.49 -11.32 -13.66
CA ALA A 390 9.09 -12.71 -13.51
C ALA A 390 8.59 -13.28 -14.84
N ILE A 391 7.78 -12.53 -15.59
CA ILE A 391 7.31 -12.88 -16.94
C ILE A 391 8.50 -13.04 -17.89
N TRP A 392 9.45 -12.11 -17.86
CA TRP A 392 10.63 -12.18 -18.72
C TRP A 392 11.51 -13.41 -18.41
N ILE A 393 11.85 -13.63 -17.14
CA ILE A 393 12.67 -14.78 -16.72
C ILE A 393 11.96 -16.09 -17.04
N SER A 394 10.71 -16.25 -16.61
CA SER A 394 9.96 -17.50 -16.83
C SER A 394 9.68 -17.74 -18.31
N GLY A 395 9.39 -16.69 -19.08
CA GLY A 395 9.16 -16.77 -20.53
C GLY A 395 10.41 -17.22 -21.28
N THR A 396 11.57 -16.64 -21.01
CA THR A 396 12.84 -17.05 -21.63
C THR A 396 13.25 -18.47 -21.25
N MET A 397 13.08 -18.88 -19.98
CA MET A 397 13.31 -20.25 -19.55
C MET A 397 12.41 -21.25 -20.28
N SER A 398 11.14 -20.88 -20.50
CA SER A 398 10.23 -21.73 -21.28
C SER A 398 10.76 -21.94 -22.71
N VAL A 399 11.23 -20.88 -23.37
CA VAL A 399 11.81 -20.95 -24.73
C VAL A 399 13.05 -21.85 -24.76
N GLN A 400 13.92 -21.79 -23.75
CA GLN A 400 15.12 -22.64 -23.70
C GLN A 400 14.81 -24.12 -23.49
N VAL A 401 13.88 -24.45 -22.58
CA VAL A 401 13.41 -25.84 -22.35
C VAL A 401 12.79 -26.42 -23.63
N ILE A 402 12.19 -25.57 -24.46
CA ILE A 402 11.59 -25.95 -25.75
C ILE A 402 12.66 -26.28 -26.81
N THR A 403 13.86 -25.71 -26.73
CA THR A 403 14.94 -25.89 -27.72
C THR A 403 15.93 -27.01 -27.40
N MET A 404 15.79 -27.72 -26.27
CA MET A 404 16.66 -28.85 -25.98
C MET A 404 16.42 -29.99 -26.98
N PRO A 405 17.47 -30.52 -27.66
CA PRO A 405 17.31 -31.59 -28.62
C PRO A 405 16.85 -32.85 -27.88
N THR A 406 15.84 -33.53 -28.42
CA THR A 406 15.48 -34.88 -28.00
C THR A 406 16.72 -35.77 -28.17
N PRO A 407 17.19 -36.50 -27.13
CA PRO A 407 18.22 -37.50 -27.34
C PRO A 407 17.71 -38.50 -28.37
N SER A 408 18.52 -38.69 -29.41
CA SER A 408 18.30 -39.52 -30.59
C SER A 408 18.02 -40.98 -30.26
#